data_AF-A0A1C5NG52-F1
#
_entry.id   AF-A0A1C5NG52-F1
#
_cell.length_a   1.000
_cell.length_b   1.000
_cell.length_c   1.000
_cell.angle_alpha   90.00
_cell.angle_beta   90.00
_cell.angle_gamma   90.00
#
_symmetry.space_group_name_H-M   'P 1'
#
loop_
_entity.id
_entity.type
_entity.pdbx_description
1 polymer ?
#
loop_
_entity_poly.entity_id
_entity_poly.type
_entity_poly.pdbx_seq_one_letter_code
_entity_poly.pdbx_strand_id
1 'polypeptide(L)'
;MGRVLTEETKQKRLEVFYQKAIKKAEAEIGNKYQMLTIIGVDYERTRDWYFHKKNNRIFVFTKCDCGRLPKTSTQLAALKTGHAKSCGCIKFNNPLIMEDLTGKKFGRLTVVARDIERDKKEVKSGKKRGNVHWLCRCDCGNPELKSVTGYQLKSGHTQSCGCYASEQIAARNKRVSTKINPIKETESTVILIDENGNECVVDKEDYPTVKNWYWRRVEKRGDIQKGYWLTNSKEDDGYDKSVIPLHQIIAEIKYGNYDHKEYMPDHLSRDTSDNRKCNILLKSNQENCINRGLSKANSSGKTGVSFNKDNQKWAAYITVNYKTEFLGYFQNKEDAIATRIKAEEKYGFTCDNKVAEYDHINTLKEGA
;
A
#
# COMPACT_ATOMS: atom_id res chain seq x y z
N MET A 1 -20.69 -1.28 77.60
CA MET A 1 -21.61 -0.94 76.49
C MET A 1 -20.96 0.13 75.63
N GLY A 2 -20.51 -0.21 74.42
CA GLY A 2 -20.03 0.80 73.47
C GLY A 2 -21.19 1.66 72.98
N ARG A 3 -21.10 2.99 73.09
CA ARG A 3 -22.11 3.90 72.53
C ARG A 3 -22.21 3.66 71.01
N VAL A 4 -23.34 3.13 70.56
CA VAL A 4 -23.66 3.00 69.14
C VAL A 4 -23.86 4.41 68.59
N LEU A 5 -22.94 4.84 67.72
CA LEU A 5 -23.01 6.15 67.07
C LEU A 5 -24.21 6.19 66.12
N THR A 6 -24.96 7.29 66.13
CA THR A 6 -26.01 7.53 65.13
C THR A 6 -25.39 7.65 63.73
N GLU A 7 -26.12 7.26 62.69
CA GLU A 7 -25.66 7.36 61.31
C GLU A 7 -25.25 8.79 60.93
N GLU A 8 -25.98 9.80 61.41
CA GLU A 8 -25.60 11.21 61.25
C GLU A 8 -24.24 11.55 61.87
N THR A 9 -23.94 10.99 63.04
CA THR A 9 -22.65 11.21 63.70
C THR A 9 -21.52 10.52 62.95
N LYS A 10 -21.77 9.32 62.39
CA LYS A 10 -20.81 8.62 61.53
C LYS A 10 -20.52 9.42 60.26
N GLN A 11 -21.55 9.96 59.63
CA GLN A 11 -21.42 10.77 58.41
C GLN A 11 -20.65 12.08 58.66
N LYS A 12 -20.98 12.81 59.74
CA LYS A 12 -20.26 14.04 60.13
C LYS A 12 -18.78 13.77 60.43
N ARG A 13 -18.47 12.65 61.11
CA ARG A 13 -17.07 12.25 61.36
C ARG A 13 -16.33 11.93 60.06
N LEU A 14 -16.97 11.19 59.15
CA LEU A 14 -16.40 10.85 57.84
C LEU A 14 -16.10 12.09 57.00
N GLU A 15 -16.99 13.09 56.99
CA GLU A 15 -16.77 14.37 56.33
C GLU A 15 -15.54 15.10 56.89
N VAL A 16 -15.39 15.15 58.22
CA VAL A 16 -14.20 15.75 58.86
C VAL A 16 -12.91 15.01 58.45
N PHE A 17 -12.95 13.67 58.39
CA PHE A 17 -11.80 12.88 57.92
C PHE A 17 -11.47 13.13 56.45
N TYR A 18 -12.48 13.27 55.60
CA TYR A 18 -12.33 13.61 54.19
C TYR A 18 -11.66 14.99 54.04
N GLN A 19 -12.16 16.04 54.71
CA GLN A 19 -11.57 17.37 54.63
C GLN A 19 -10.11 17.40 55.10
N LYS A 20 -9.80 16.70 56.20
CA LYS A 20 -8.41 16.58 56.69
C LYS A 20 -7.50 15.85 55.70
N ALA A 21 -8.03 14.84 55.01
CA ALA A 21 -7.30 14.08 54.00
C ALA A 21 -7.04 14.90 52.73
N ILE A 22 -8.02 15.67 52.27
CA ILE A 22 -7.88 16.58 51.13
C ILE A 22 -6.82 17.64 51.40
N LYS A 23 -6.88 18.32 52.56
CA LYS A 23 -5.88 19.34 52.92
C LYS A 23 -4.45 18.78 52.92
N LYS A 24 -4.27 17.53 53.36
CA LYS A 24 -2.97 16.83 53.29
C LYS A 24 -2.55 16.52 51.86
N ALA A 25 -3.49 16.19 50.98
CA ALA A 25 -3.23 15.91 49.57
C ALA A 25 -2.88 17.18 48.78
N GLU A 26 -3.54 18.30 49.09
CA GLU A 26 -3.26 19.61 48.48
C GLU A 26 -1.87 20.11 48.83
N ALA A 27 -1.40 19.88 50.06
CA ALA A 27 -0.04 20.19 50.48
C ALA A 27 1.05 19.39 49.74
N GLU A 28 0.66 18.33 49.02
CA GLU A 28 1.58 17.50 48.21
C GLU A 28 1.65 17.96 46.75
N ILE A 29 0.85 18.96 46.34
CA ILE A 29 0.90 19.50 44.98
C ILE A 29 2.26 20.14 44.74
N GLY A 30 2.88 19.84 43.60
CA GLY A 30 4.24 20.25 43.25
C GLY A 30 5.32 19.26 43.69
N ASN A 31 5.04 18.38 44.65
CA ASN A 31 6.02 17.37 45.05
C ASN A 31 6.25 16.34 43.94
N LYS A 32 7.53 15.98 43.77
CA LYS A 32 7.99 15.01 42.78
C LYS A 32 8.30 13.68 43.46
N TYR A 33 7.66 12.63 42.96
CA TYR A 33 7.84 11.24 43.35
C TYR A 33 8.36 10.46 42.15
N GLN A 34 9.66 10.16 42.13
CA GLN A 34 10.34 9.56 40.98
C GLN A 34 10.13 10.42 39.71
N MET A 35 9.49 9.89 38.66
CA MET A 35 9.22 10.64 37.42
C MET A 35 7.86 11.36 37.43
N LEU A 36 7.10 11.31 38.53
CA LEU A 36 5.73 11.83 38.62
C LEU A 36 5.69 13.06 39.54
N THR A 37 5.28 14.20 39.00
CA THR A 37 5.01 15.42 39.77
C THR A 37 3.51 15.54 40.00
N ILE A 38 3.07 15.80 41.24
CA ILE A 38 1.65 15.99 41.54
C ILE A 38 1.22 17.37 41.03
N ILE A 39 0.15 17.41 40.23
CA ILE A 39 -0.38 18.65 39.64
C ILE A 39 -1.73 19.08 40.21
N GLY A 40 -2.43 18.19 40.91
CA GLY A 40 -3.73 18.49 41.51
C GLY A 40 -4.36 17.28 42.18
N VAL A 41 -5.44 17.50 42.93
CA VAL A 41 -6.22 16.45 43.59
C VAL A 41 -7.43 16.10 42.72
N ASP A 42 -7.75 14.81 42.62
CA ASP A 42 -8.99 14.34 41.98
C ASP A 42 -10.10 14.27 43.04
N TYR A 43 -10.81 15.38 43.21
CA TYR A 43 -11.84 15.54 44.25
C TYR A 43 -13.01 14.58 44.03
N GLU A 44 -13.48 14.42 42.79
CA GLU A 44 -14.63 13.56 42.47
C GLU A 44 -14.34 12.11 42.82
N ARG A 45 -13.21 11.58 42.33
CA ARG A 45 -12.85 10.19 42.58
C ARG A 45 -12.46 9.94 44.03
N THR A 46 -11.84 10.92 44.68
CA THR A 46 -11.52 10.81 46.12
C THR A 46 -12.81 10.79 46.95
N ARG A 47 -13.80 11.63 46.63
CA ARG A 47 -15.09 11.66 47.32
C ARG A 47 -15.85 10.35 47.15
N ASP A 48 -15.94 9.82 45.93
CA ASP A 48 -16.59 8.52 45.68
C ASP A 48 -16.00 7.40 46.56
N TRP A 49 -14.66 7.35 46.68
CA TRP A 49 -14.00 6.34 47.50
C TRP A 49 -14.23 6.51 49.00
N TYR A 50 -14.40 7.73 49.49
CA TYR A 50 -14.67 7.99 50.91
C TYR A 50 -16.10 7.66 51.31
N PHE A 51 -17.08 7.94 50.45
CA PHE A 51 -18.51 7.85 50.82
C PHE A 51 -19.24 6.63 50.24
N HIS A 52 -18.70 6.00 49.20
CA HIS A 52 -19.38 4.91 48.49
C HIS A 52 -18.56 3.62 48.37
N LYS A 53 -17.30 3.60 48.84
CA LYS A 53 -16.43 2.41 48.80
C LYS A 53 -16.00 1.98 50.19
N LYS A 54 -15.53 0.74 50.30
CA LYS A 54 -15.15 0.09 51.57
C LYS A 54 -13.91 0.69 52.24
N ASN A 55 -13.01 1.29 51.45
CA ASN A 55 -11.70 1.77 51.93
C ASN A 55 -11.47 3.22 51.51
N ASN A 56 -11.00 4.06 52.42
CA ASN A 56 -10.72 5.46 52.11
C ASN A 56 -9.42 5.59 51.29
N ARG A 57 -9.50 6.19 50.11
CA ARG A 57 -8.34 6.40 49.22
C ARG A 57 -8.35 7.81 48.65
N ILE A 58 -7.16 8.37 48.51
CA ILE A 58 -6.92 9.70 47.94
C ILE A 58 -6.31 9.53 46.55
N PHE A 59 -6.87 10.24 45.58
CA PHE A 59 -6.41 10.24 44.20
C PHE A 59 -5.91 11.62 43.79
N VAL A 60 -4.80 11.64 43.05
CA VAL A 60 -4.15 12.86 42.56
C VAL A 60 -3.85 12.76 41.08
N PHE A 61 -3.95 13.88 40.39
CA PHE A 61 -3.46 14.04 39.02
C PHE A 61 -1.95 14.25 39.08
N THR A 62 -1.24 13.58 38.17
CA THR A 62 0.22 13.68 38.07
C THR A 62 0.63 14.11 36.67
N LYS A 63 1.78 14.76 36.55
CA LYS A 63 2.48 14.99 35.28
C LYS A 63 3.78 14.22 35.31
N CYS A 64 4.02 13.40 34.30
CA CYS A 64 5.25 12.63 34.19
C CYS A 64 6.31 13.41 33.41
N ASP A 65 7.59 13.23 33.77
CA ASP A 65 8.74 13.79 33.03
C ASP A 65 8.73 13.41 31.53
N CYS A 66 8.07 12.29 31.19
CA CYS A 66 7.82 11.83 29.81
C CYS A 66 6.95 12.80 28.97
N GLY A 67 6.36 13.83 29.58
CA GLY A 67 5.41 14.75 28.96
C GLY A 67 4.00 14.19 28.76
N ARG A 68 3.78 12.90 29.05
CA ARG A 68 2.45 12.27 29.00
C ARG A 68 1.65 12.68 30.22
N LEU A 69 0.48 13.26 29.99
CA LEU A 69 -0.55 13.43 31.02
C LEU A 69 -1.27 12.09 31.20
N PRO A 70 -1.35 11.55 32.43
CA PRO A 70 -2.11 10.35 32.70
C PRO A 70 -3.59 10.61 32.45
N LYS A 71 -4.26 9.65 31.79
CA LYS A 71 -5.69 9.72 31.49
C LYS A 71 -6.57 9.60 32.74
N THR A 72 -6.01 9.11 33.84
CA THR A 72 -6.71 8.88 35.10
C THR A 72 -5.84 9.29 36.27
N SER A 73 -6.48 9.70 37.36
CA SER A 73 -5.80 10.00 38.61
C SER A 73 -5.15 8.75 39.22
N THR A 74 -4.05 8.96 39.94
CA THR A 74 -3.25 7.91 40.60
C THR A 74 -3.44 8.01 42.11
N GLN A 75 -3.43 6.88 42.82
CA GLN A 75 -3.55 6.87 44.27
C GLN A 75 -2.31 7.51 44.92
N LEU A 76 -2.51 8.48 45.82
CA LEU A 76 -1.42 9.20 46.50
C LEU A 76 -0.48 8.25 47.26
N ALA A 77 -1.04 7.25 47.95
CA ALA A 77 -0.25 6.25 48.66
C ALA A 77 0.66 5.43 47.74
N ALA A 78 0.24 5.15 46.50
CA ALA A 78 1.06 4.40 45.54
C ALA A 78 2.27 5.20 45.04
N LEU A 79 2.18 6.54 45.04
CA LEU A 79 3.33 7.40 44.78
C LEU A 79 4.33 7.35 45.93
N LYS A 80 3.84 7.46 47.18
CA LYS A 80 4.67 7.44 48.39
C LYS A 80 5.38 6.10 48.62
N THR A 81 4.71 4.98 48.36
CA THR A 81 5.30 3.63 48.50
C THR A 81 6.12 3.21 47.28
N GLY A 82 6.16 4.01 46.21
CA GLY A 82 6.92 3.71 45.01
C GLY A 82 6.30 2.62 44.11
N HIS A 83 5.06 2.21 44.33
CA HIS A 83 4.34 1.34 43.40
C HIS A 83 4.00 2.06 42.08
N ALA A 84 3.80 3.38 42.12
CA ALA A 84 3.63 4.23 40.94
C ALA A 84 4.88 5.11 40.73
N LYS A 85 5.71 4.75 39.75
CA LYS A 85 7.01 5.42 39.49
C LYS A 85 7.02 6.34 38.26
N SER A 86 6.09 6.14 37.32
CA SER A 86 6.02 6.88 36.04
C SER A 86 4.66 6.72 35.36
N CYS A 87 4.45 7.43 34.24
CA CYS A 87 3.33 7.27 33.30
C CYS A 87 3.28 5.88 32.61
N GLY A 88 4.08 4.92 33.07
CA GLY A 88 4.45 3.69 32.37
C GLY A 88 5.67 3.85 31.46
N CYS A 89 6.18 5.09 31.30
CA CYS A 89 7.31 5.36 30.40
C CYS A 89 8.62 4.74 30.87
N ILE A 90 8.78 4.53 32.17
CA ILE A 90 10.01 3.94 32.72
C ILE A 90 10.26 2.55 32.12
N LYS A 91 9.20 1.83 31.72
CA LYS A 91 9.33 0.54 31.03
C LYS A 91 10.04 0.63 29.67
N PHE A 92 10.09 1.81 29.03
CA PHE A 92 10.72 1.99 27.72
C PHE A 92 12.16 2.51 27.80
N ASN A 93 12.61 3.02 28.95
CA ASN A 93 13.97 3.55 29.17
C ASN A 93 14.69 2.85 30.33
N ASN A 94 14.17 1.73 30.84
CA ASN A 94 14.81 1.00 31.93
C ASN A 94 15.93 0.10 31.36
N PRO A 95 17.22 0.38 31.61
CA PRO A 95 18.34 -0.44 31.15
C PRO A 95 18.34 -1.86 31.76
N LEU A 96 17.57 -2.09 32.84
CA LEU A 96 17.40 -3.43 33.43
C LEU A 96 16.36 -4.30 32.70
N ILE A 97 15.59 -3.73 31.76
CA ILE A 97 14.52 -4.44 31.02
C ILE A 97 14.83 -4.47 29.52
N MET A 98 15.55 -3.46 29.01
CA MET A 98 15.86 -3.32 27.59
C MET A 98 17.36 -3.45 27.36
N GLU A 99 17.72 -4.41 26.50
CA GLU A 99 19.08 -4.63 26.02
C GLU A 99 19.52 -3.47 25.12
N ASP A 100 20.67 -2.86 25.44
CA ASP A 100 21.30 -1.89 24.55
C ASP A 100 21.95 -2.60 23.36
N LEU A 101 21.52 -2.23 22.15
CA LEU A 101 22.04 -2.76 20.90
C LEU A 101 23.07 -1.85 20.24
N THR A 102 23.36 -0.68 20.82
CA THR A 102 24.33 0.29 20.29
C THR A 102 25.69 -0.36 20.03
N GLY A 103 26.25 -0.12 18.85
CA GLY A 103 27.53 -0.71 18.40
C GLY A 103 27.43 -2.17 17.92
N LYS A 104 26.31 -2.88 18.16
CA LYS A 104 26.13 -4.24 17.65
C LYS A 104 25.83 -4.22 16.16
N LYS A 105 26.30 -5.27 15.48
CA LYS A 105 26.13 -5.48 14.03
C LYS A 105 25.16 -6.63 13.78
N PHE A 106 24.20 -6.41 12.89
CA PHE A 106 23.18 -7.37 12.45
C PHE A 106 23.15 -7.41 10.93
N GLY A 107 23.72 -8.46 10.33
CA GLY A 107 23.95 -8.49 8.89
C GLY A 107 24.85 -7.33 8.46
N ARG A 108 24.34 -6.45 7.58
CA ARG A 108 25.02 -5.23 7.10
C ARG A 108 24.62 -3.97 7.87
N LEU A 109 23.88 -4.10 8.96
CA LEU A 109 23.39 -2.97 9.76
C LEU A 109 24.18 -2.88 11.06
N THR A 110 24.83 -1.76 11.28
CA THR A 110 25.50 -1.42 12.55
C THR A 110 24.63 -0.42 13.30
N VAL A 111 24.24 -0.76 14.53
CA VAL A 111 23.39 0.11 15.35
C VAL A 111 24.21 1.30 15.85
N VAL A 112 23.75 2.51 15.53
CA VAL A 112 24.42 3.77 15.89
C VAL A 112 23.84 4.35 17.17
N ALA A 113 22.51 4.40 17.27
CA ALA A 113 21.82 5.00 18.41
C ALA A 113 20.36 4.55 18.43
N ARG A 114 19.64 4.95 19.49
CA ARG A 114 18.20 4.77 19.59
C ARG A 114 17.43 5.86 18.84
N ASP A 115 16.37 5.48 18.15
CA ASP A 115 15.44 6.40 17.49
C ASP A 115 14.35 6.88 18.47
N ILE A 116 14.73 7.84 19.33
CA ILE A 116 13.86 8.39 20.38
C ILE A 116 12.65 9.12 19.77
N GLU A 117 12.82 9.75 18.61
CA GLU A 117 11.75 10.50 17.95
C GLU A 117 10.64 9.57 17.45
N ARG A 118 11.03 8.46 16.82
CA ARG A 118 10.08 7.43 16.37
C ARG A 118 9.34 6.81 17.55
N ASP A 119 10.06 6.48 18.61
CA ASP A 119 9.47 5.95 19.84
C ASP A 119 8.44 6.93 20.43
N LYS A 120 8.77 8.23 20.52
CA LYS A 120 7.84 9.28 20.99
C LYS A 120 6.59 9.39 20.12
N LYS A 121 6.74 9.28 18.79
CA LYS A 121 5.63 9.36 17.83
C LYS A 121 4.63 8.20 18.00
N GLU A 122 5.12 6.97 18.19
CA GLU A 122 4.25 5.81 18.44
C GLU A 122 3.50 5.89 19.78
N VAL A 123 4.14 6.44 20.81
CA VAL A 123 3.52 6.63 22.13
C VAL A 123 2.38 7.66 22.07
N LYS A 124 2.55 8.72 21.27
CA LYS A 124 1.49 9.73 21.02
C LYS A 124 0.31 9.15 20.25
N SER A 125 0.53 8.23 19.32
CA SER A 125 -0.53 7.58 18.54
C SER A 125 -1.33 6.52 19.29
N GLY A 126 -1.18 6.42 20.63
CA GLY A 126 -2.00 5.55 21.47
C GLY A 126 -1.64 4.05 21.45
N LYS A 127 -0.54 3.65 20.77
CA LYS A 127 -0.08 2.26 20.83
C LYS A 127 0.40 1.93 22.24
N LYS A 128 -0.20 0.88 22.85
CA LYS A 128 -0.04 0.53 24.27
C LYS A 128 1.35 0.00 24.64
N ARG A 129 2.15 -0.43 23.65
CA ARG A 129 3.54 -0.88 23.79
C ARG A 129 4.32 -0.31 22.60
N GLY A 130 5.05 0.79 22.79
CA GLY A 130 5.93 1.30 21.75
C GLY A 130 7.07 0.30 21.53
N ASN A 131 7.32 -0.09 20.28
CA ASN A 131 8.51 -0.86 19.96
C ASN A 131 9.72 0.07 20.08
N VAL A 132 10.85 -0.47 20.55
CA VAL A 132 12.11 0.28 20.60
C VAL A 132 12.74 0.25 19.22
N HIS A 133 12.92 1.42 18.63
CA HIS A 133 13.55 1.60 17.34
C HIS A 133 15.02 2.02 17.49
N TRP A 134 15.83 1.52 16.59
CA TRP A 134 17.26 1.71 16.54
C TRP A 134 17.65 2.29 15.18
N LEU A 135 18.42 3.36 15.20
CA LEU A 135 19.04 3.95 14.04
C LEU A 135 20.26 3.13 13.66
N CYS A 136 20.23 2.55 12.47
CA CYS A 136 21.25 1.66 11.97
C CYS A 136 21.91 2.25 10.72
N ARG A 137 23.25 2.26 10.69
CA ARG A 137 24.04 2.55 9.49
C ARG A 137 24.21 1.27 8.69
N CYS A 138 24.06 1.35 7.37
CA CYS A 138 24.31 0.21 6.49
C CYS A 138 25.71 0.27 5.88
N ASP A 139 26.35 -0.88 5.72
CA ASP A 139 27.69 -1.01 5.13
C ASP A 139 27.74 -0.72 3.62
N CYS A 140 26.59 -0.59 2.94
CA CYS A 140 26.52 -0.37 1.49
C CYS A 140 26.86 1.06 1.03
N GLY A 141 27.38 1.90 1.93
CA GLY A 141 27.69 3.31 1.65
C GLY A 141 26.48 4.25 1.59
N ASN A 142 25.26 3.78 1.87
CA ASN A 142 24.10 4.68 2.01
C ASN A 142 24.28 5.53 3.29
N PRO A 143 24.32 6.88 3.18
CA PRO A 143 24.48 7.75 4.35
C PRO A 143 23.26 7.79 5.27
N GLU A 144 22.09 7.37 4.80
CA GLU A 144 20.86 7.39 5.60
C GLU A 144 20.85 6.32 6.69
N LEU A 145 20.48 6.74 7.91
CA LEU A 145 20.25 5.84 9.03
C LEU A 145 18.87 5.21 8.92
N LYS A 146 18.82 3.88 8.92
CA LYS A 146 17.57 3.13 8.90
C LYS A 146 17.05 2.90 10.30
N SER A 147 15.80 3.30 10.55
CA SER A 147 15.09 3.02 11.80
C SER A 147 14.50 1.60 11.77
N VAL A 148 14.96 0.72 12.67
CA VAL A 148 14.57 -0.70 12.72
C VAL A 148 14.27 -1.11 14.16
N THR A 149 13.30 -1.99 14.37
CA THR A 149 13.02 -2.50 15.72
C THR A 149 14.08 -3.49 16.19
N GLY A 150 14.35 -3.55 17.50
CA GLY A 150 15.30 -4.53 18.06
C GLY A 150 14.93 -5.99 17.76
N TYR A 151 13.64 -6.30 17.63
CA TYR A 151 13.18 -7.62 17.21
C TYR A 151 13.59 -7.96 15.78
N GLN A 152 13.42 -7.03 14.83
CA GLN A 152 13.75 -7.25 13.42
C GLN A 152 15.26 -7.43 13.20
N LEU A 153 16.08 -6.73 13.98
CA LEU A 153 17.54 -6.91 13.98
C LEU A 153 17.92 -8.32 14.47
N LYS A 154 17.42 -8.73 15.64
CA LYS A 154 17.77 -10.02 16.26
C LYS A 154 17.22 -11.24 15.52
N SER A 155 16.02 -11.14 14.96
CA SER A 155 15.41 -12.22 14.17
C SER A 155 15.93 -12.31 12.75
N GLY A 156 16.72 -11.33 12.28
CA GLY A 156 17.26 -11.32 10.93
C GLY A 156 16.24 -10.93 9.85
N HIS A 157 15.05 -10.44 10.20
CA HIS A 157 14.08 -9.94 9.22
C HIS A 157 14.56 -8.67 8.51
N THR A 158 15.47 -7.90 9.13
CA THR A 158 16.05 -6.70 8.52
C THR A 158 17.56 -6.73 8.67
N GLN A 159 18.25 -7.05 7.58
CA GLN A 159 19.69 -7.26 7.54
C GLN A 159 20.44 -6.16 6.77
N SER A 160 19.72 -5.23 6.12
CA SER A 160 20.32 -4.13 5.35
C SER A 160 19.36 -2.94 5.24
N CYS A 161 19.85 -1.82 4.67
CA CYS A 161 19.00 -0.69 4.34
C CYS A 161 17.93 -1.01 3.28
N GLY A 162 18.11 -2.11 2.54
CA GLY A 162 17.32 -2.49 1.37
C GLY A 162 18.24 -2.97 0.23
N CYS A 163 19.51 -2.53 0.25
CA CYS A 163 20.52 -2.87 -0.74
C CYS A 163 20.70 -4.37 -0.96
N TYR A 164 20.66 -5.19 0.09
CA TYR A 164 20.80 -6.64 -0.06
C TYR A 164 19.68 -7.21 -0.96
N ALA A 165 18.43 -6.78 -0.74
CA ALA A 165 17.32 -7.23 -1.59
C ALA A 165 17.49 -6.74 -3.03
N SER A 166 17.91 -5.48 -3.22
CA SER A 166 18.17 -4.91 -4.55
C SER A 166 19.28 -5.66 -5.29
N GLU A 167 20.37 -6.01 -4.62
CA GLU A 167 21.48 -6.80 -5.18
C GLU A 167 21.02 -8.20 -5.60
N GLN A 168 20.23 -8.88 -4.77
CA GLN A 168 19.69 -10.20 -5.11
C GLN A 168 18.76 -10.13 -6.33
N ILE A 169 17.92 -9.10 -6.42
CA ILE A 169 17.06 -8.85 -7.58
C ILE A 169 17.90 -8.59 -8.82
N ALA A 170 18.92 -7.73 -8.74
CA ALA A 170 19.82 -7.42 -9.85
C ALA A 170 20.56 -8.69 -10.35
N ALA A 171 21.11 -9.49 -9.43
CA ALA A 171 21.77 -10.74 -9.74
C ALA A 171 20.83 -11.75 -10.42
N ARG A 172 19.59 -11.88 -9.90
CA ARG A 172 18.55 -12.71 -10.53
C ARG A 172 18.18 -12.21 -11.92
N ASN A 173 17.96 -10.91 -12.06
CA ASN A 173 17.58 -10.30 -13.33
C ASN A 173 18.67 -10.47 -14.39
N LYS A 174 19.95 -10.30 -14.01
CA LYS A 174 21.10 -10.55 -14.88
C LYS A 174 21.16 -12.00 -15.38
N ARG A 175 20.91 -12.98 -14.51
CA ARG A 175 20.86 -14.41 -14.92
C ARG A 175 19.71 -14.70 -15.89
N VAL A 176 18.59 -14.00 -15.78
CA VAL A 176 17.43 -14.19 -16.65
C VAL A 176 17.62 -13.48 -17.98
N SER A 177 18.14 -12.24 -17.99
CA SER A 177 18.32 -11.46 -19.21
C SER A 177 19.40 -11.99 -20.15
N THR A 178 20.33 -12.82 -19.65
CA THR A 178 21.35 -13.50 -20.46
C THR A 178 20.88 -14.78 -21.14
N LYS A 179 19.64 -15.25 -20.85
CA LYS A 179 19.09 -16.43 -21.53
C LYS A 179 18.72 -16.07 -22.97
N ILE A 180 18.56 -17.10 -23.79
CA ILE A 180 18.07 -16.97 -25.16
C ILE A 180 16.80 -17.83 -25.26
N ASN A 181 15.73 -17.27 -25.82
CA ASN A 181 14.51 -18.02 -26.08
C ASN A 181 14.78 -19.12 -27.12
N PRO A 182 14.31 -20.36 -26.91
CA PRO A 182 14.12 -21.30 -28.00
C PRO A 182 13.22 -20.69 -29.07
N ILE A 183 13.52 -20.97 -30.34
CA ILE A 183 12.79 -20.41 -31.48
C ILE A 183 12.28 -21.49 -32.43
N LYS A 184 11.17 -21.18 -33.11
CA LYS A 184 10.74 -21.87 -34.33
C LYS A 184 10.67 -20.83 -35.45
N GLU A 185 11.41 -21.05 -36.53
CA GLU A 185 11.39 -20.15 -37.68
C GLU A 185 10.38 -20.60 -38.73
N THR A 186 9.71 -19.64 -39.36
CA THR A 186 8.95 -19.83 -40.60
C THR A 186 9.58 -18.99 -41.72
N GLU A 187 8.92 -18.92 -42.87
CA GLU A 187 9.39 -18.13 -44.01
C GLU A 187 9.48 -16.62 -43.69
N SER A 188 8.49 -16.08 -42.96
CA SER A 188 8.40 -14.64 -42.66
C SER A 188 8.39 -14.28 -41.17
N THR A 189 8.22 -15.25 -40.27
CA THR A 189 8.09 -15.00 -38.82
C THR A 189 9.02 -15.87 -37.98
N VAL A 190 9.25 -15.43 -36.75
CA VAL A 190 9.94 -16.21 -35.71
C VAL A 190 9.01 -16.34 -34.51
N ILE A 191 8.86 -17.57 -34.01
CA ILE A 191 8.11 -17.86 -32.79
C ILE A 191 9.11 -18.01 -31.65
N LEU A 192 9.01 -17.18 -30.62
CA LEU A 192 9.79 -17.26 -29.39
C LEU A 192 9.04 -18.09 -28.35
N ILE A 193 9.75 -18.96 -27.65
CA ILE A 193 9.18 -19.84 -26.61
C ILE A 193 9.78 -19.47 -25.25
N ASP A 194 8.95 -19.35 -24.21
CA ASP A 194 9.44 -19.16 -22.83
C ASP A 194 9.65 -20.49 -22.09
N GLU A 195 10.23 -20.44 -20.89
CA GLU A 195 10.49 -21.60 -20.03
C GLU A 195 9.23 -22.40 -19.64
N ASN A 196 8.05 -21.80 -19.74
CA ASN A 196 6.78 -22.45 -19.44
C ASN A 196 6.08 -22.96 -20.72
N GLY A 197 6.73 -22.87 -21.88
CA GLY A 197 6.18 -23.29 -23.17
C GLY A 197 5.17 -22.32 -23.77
N ASN A 198 5.07 -21.08 -23.28
CA ASN A 198 4.26 -20.06 -23.96
C ASN A 198 4.97 -19.61 -25.24
N GLU A 199 4.20 -19.23 -26.26
CA GLU A 199 4.72 -18.83 -27.57
C GLU A 199 4.29 -17.39 -27.93
N CYS A 200 5.18 -16.62 -28.54
CA CYS A 200 4.83 -15.37 -29.22
C CYS A 200 5.47 -15.27 -30.60
N VAL A 201 4.83 -14.52 -31.48
CA VAL A 201 5.23 -14.36 -32.87
C VAL A 201 5.81 -12.97 -33.08
N VAL A 202 6.93 -12.88 -33.78
CA VAL A 202 7.55 -11.63 -34.25
C VAL A 202 7.92 -11.75 -35.73
N ASP A 203 8.10 -10.61 -36.40
CA ASP A 203 8.59 -10.60 -37.79
C ASP A 203 10.06 -11.04 -37.83
N LYS A 204 10.42 -11.82 -38.85
CA LYS A 204 11.78 -12.38 -38.98
C LYS A 204 12.86 -11.30 -39.10
N GLU A 205 12.52 -10.17 -39.73
CA GLU A 205 13.40 -9.01 -39.86
C GLU A 205 13.74 -8.32 -38.52
N ASP A 206 12.87 -8.46 -37.51
CA ASP A 206 13.05 -7.82 -36.19
C ASP A 206 13.81 -8.72 -35.21
N TYR A 207 13.85 -10.03 -35.49
CA TYR A 207 14.49 -11.03 -34.63
C TYR A 207 15.96 -10.71 -34.30
N PRO A 208 16.81 -10.19 -35.21
CA PRO A 208 18.19 -9.81 -34.90
C PRO A 208 18.32 -8.82 -33.74
N THR A 209 17.33 -7.94 -33.55
CA THR A 209 17.26 -7.02 -32.41
C THR A 209 16.62 -7.71 -31.20
N VAL A 210 15.49 -8.38 -31.41
CA VAL A 210 14.70 -9.02 -30.34
C VAL A 210 15.48 -10.11 -29.60
N LYS A 211 16.36 -10.86 -30.27
CA LYS A 211 17.17 -11.94 -29.68
C LYS A 211 18.18 -11.49 -28.61
N ASN A 212 18.42 -10.18 -28.49
CA ASN A 212 19.33 -9.64 -27.48
C ASN A 212 18.78 -9.78 -26.05
N TRP A 213 17.50 -10.09 -25.90
CA TRP A 213 16.84 -10.26 -24.62
C TRP A 213 16.11 -11.61 -24.52
N TYR A 214 15.99 -12.10 -23.29
CA TYR A 214 15.08 -13.18 -22.97
C TYR A 214 13.67 -12.64 -22.67
N TRP A 215 12.69 -13.14 -23.41
CA TRP A 215 11.28 -12.76 -23.29
C TRP A 215 10.49 -13.82 -22.54
N ARG A 216 9.65 -13.38 -21.61
CA ARG A 216 8.75 -14.26 -20.85
C ARG A 216 7.34 -13.73 -20.83
N ARG A 217 6.36 -14.63 -20.82
CA ARG A 217 4.96 -14.25 -20.63
C ARG A 217 4.70 -14.00 -19.14
N VAL A 218 4.03 -12.89 -18.83
CA VAL A 218 3.68 -12.51 -17.45
C VAL A 218 2.19 -12.25 -17.36
N GLU A 219 1.53 -12.87 -16.39
CA GLU A 219 0.09 -12.72 -16.19
C GLU A 219 -0.35 -11.28 -15.95
N LYS A 220 -1.52 -10.92 -16.48
CA LYS A 220 -2.16 -9.63 -16.24
C LYS A 220 -3.37 -9.85 -15.35
N ARG A 221 -3.30 -9.39 -14.10
CA ARG A 221 -4.37 -9.54 -13.09
C ARG A 221 -4.78 -11.01 -12.87
N GLY A 222 -3.80 -11.92 -12.82
CA GLY A 222 -4.02 -13.36 -12.61
C GLY A 222 -4.50 -14.13 -13.84
N ASP A 223 -4.51 -13.50 -15.03
CA ASP A 223 -4.88 -14.12 -16.29
C ASP A 223 -3.66 -14.15 -17.21
N ILE A 224 -3.09 -15.34 -17.43
CA ILE A 224 -1.92 -15.54 -18.31
C ILE A 224 -2.26 -15.28 -19.78
N GLN A 225 -3.51 -15.52 -20.19
CA GLN A 225 -3.90 -15.36 -21.60
C GLN A 225 -3.88 -13.89 -22.02
N LYS A 226 -4.13 -12.98 -21.08
CA LYS A 226 -4.06 -11.52 -21.26
C LYS A 226 -2.71 -10.93 -20.86
N GLY A 227 -1.74 -11.79 -20.60
CA GLY A 227 -0.42 -11.44 -20.13
C GLY A 227 0.47 -10.83 -21.21
N TYR A 228 1.33 -9.90 -20.83
CA TYR A 228 2.30 -9.31 -21.76
C TYR A 228 3.60 -10.10 -21.79
N TRP A 229 4.29 -10.00 -22.91
CA TRP A 229 5.67 -10.45 -23.06
C TRP A 229 6.62 -9.38 -22.57
N LEU A 230 7.41 -9.70 -21.56
CA LEU A 230 8.28 -8.76 -20.86
C LEU A 230 9.72 -9.29 -20.82
N THR A 231 10.67 -8.37 -20.83
CA THR A 231 12.06 -8.62 -20.47
C THR A 231 12.53 -7.65 -19.39
N ASN A 232 13.66 -7.96 -18.76
CA ASN A 232 14.32 -7.02 -17.85
C ASN A 232 15.37 -6.24 -18.65
N SER A 233 15.41 -4.92 -18.49
CA SER A 233 16.44 -4.10 -19.11
C SER A 233 17.81 -4.40 -18.48
N LYS A 234 18.85 -4.22 -19.28
CA LYS A 234 20.25 -4.24 -18.88
C LYS A 234 20.74 -2.80 -18.70
N GLU A 235 21.79 -2.62 -17.90
CA GLU A 235 22.35 -1.29 -17.58
C GLU A 235 22.87 -0.56 -18.83
N ASP A 236 23.29 -1.32 -19.85
CA ASP A 236 23.82 -0.84 -21.14
C ASP A 236 22.73 -0.59 -22.20
N ASP A 237 21.48 -0.98 -21.96
CA ASP A 237 20.41 -0.83 -22.96
C ASP A 237 19.91 0.62 -23.09
N GLY A 238 20.28 1.52 -22.18
CA GLY A 238 19.87 2.94 -22.22
C GLY A 238 18.40 3.23 -21.84
N TYR A 239 17.66 2.23 -21.34
CA TYR A 239 16.29 2.40 -20.86
C TYR A 239 16.23 2.78 -19.38
N ASP A 240 15.45 3.80 -19.04
CA ASP A 240 15.20 4.21 -17.64
C ASP A 240 14.36 3.18 -16.84
N LYS A 241 13.64 2.30 -17.55
CA LYS A 241 12.73 1.31 -16.96
C LYS A 241 13.45 -0.01 -16.75
N SER A 242 13.23 -0.67 -15.63
CA SER A 242 13.81 -1.99 -15.30
C SER A 242 13.15 -3.18 -16.02
N VAL A 243 11.97 -2.96 -16.61
CA VAL A 243 11.19 -3.98 -17.32
C VAL A 243 10.64 -3.36 -18.60
N ILE A 244 10.83 -4.05 -19.72
CA ILE A 244 10.45 -3.58 -21.04
C ILE A 244 9.47 -4.58 -21.68
N PRO A 245 8.30 -4.13 -22.15
CA PRO A 245 7.39 -4.96 -22.94
C PRO A 245 7.85 -5.14 -24.38
N LEU A 246 7.68 -6.33 -24.94
CA LEU A 246 8.09 -6.67 -26.32
C LEU A 246 7.46 -5.74 -27.36
N HIS A 247 6.15 -5.51 -27.26
CA HIS A 247 5.44 -4.61 -28.17
C HIS A 247 5.96 -3.16 -28.17
N GLN A 248 6.63 -2.71 -27.10
CA GLN A 248 7.27 -1.38 -27.08
C GLN A 248 8.55 -1.36 -27.91
N ILE A 249 9.36 -2.42 -27.83
CA ILE A 249 10.55 -2.59 -28.69
C ILE A 249 10.13 -2.68 -30.16
N ILE A 250 9.10 -3.47 -30.48
CA ILE A 250 8.59 -3.57 -31.85
C ILE A 250 8.07 -2.21 -32.35
N ALA A 251 7.40 -1.43 -31.48
CA ALA A 251 6.99 -0.08 -31.83
C ALA A 251 8.17 0.85 -32.09
N GLU A 252 9.25 0.78 -31.30
CA GLU A 252 10.48 1.54 -31.53
C GLU A 252 11.14 1.15 -32.86
N ILE A 253 11.17 -0.15 -33.20
CA ILE A 253 11.69 -0.62 -34.50
C ILE A 253 10.81 -0.12 -35.66
N LYS A 254 9.49 -0.12 -35.48
CA LYS A 254 8.53 0.28 -36.52
C LYS A 254 8.46 1.78 -36.76
N TYR A 255 8.42 2.58 -35.69
CA TYR A 255 8.13 4.01 -35.74
C TYR A 255 9.33 4.90 -35.37
N GLY A 256 10.44 4.31 -34.92
CA GLY A 256 11.56 5.05 -34.33
C GLY A 256 11.26 5.50 -32.90
N ASN A 257 12.00 6.51 -32.44
CA ASN A 257 11.77 7.11 -31.13
C ASN A 257 10.42 7.84 -31.10
N TYR A 258 9.57 7.52 -30.12
CA TYR A 258 8.26 8.15 -29.93
C TYR A 258 8.08 8.63 -28.49
N ASP A 259 7.27 9.66 -28.27
CA ASP A 259 6.98 10.14 -26.92
C ASP A 259 6.07 9.15 -26.17
N HIS A 260 6.64 8.39 -25.25
CA HIS A 260 5.92 7.45 -24.40
C HIS A 260 4.87 8.10 -23.47
N LYS A 261 4.84 9.43 -23.33
CA LYS A 261 3.79 10.15 -22.58
C LYS A 261 2.54 10.36 -23.42
N GLU A 262 2.72 10.59 -24.72
CA GLU A 262 1.62 10.88 -25.64
C GLU A 262 1.09 9.59 -26.28
N TYR A 263 1.99 8.69 -26.67
CA TYR A 263 1.66 7.46 -27.39
C TYR A 263 2.00 6.20 -26.60
N MET A 264 1.06 5.28 -26.59
CA MET A 264 1.20 3.93 -26.05
C MET A 264 1.05 2.92 -27.18
N PRO A 265 2.04 2.06 -27.41
CA PRO A 265 1.89 0.93 -28.33
C PRO A 265 0.80 -0.04 -27.85
N ASP A 266 -0.06 -0.47 -28.76
CA ASP A 266 -1.19 -1.36 -28.48
C ASP A 266 -1.35 -2.40 -29.61
N HIS A 267 -1.88 -3.57 -29.26
CA HIS A 267 -2.12 -4.69 -30.19
C HIS A 267 -3.48 -4.51 -30.88
N LEU A 268 -3.49 -4.49 -32.22
CA LEU A 268 -4.72 -4.37 -33.02
C LEU A 268 -5.68 -5.54 -32.77
N SER A 269 -5.18 -6.77 -32.80
CA SER A 269 -5.96 -8.01 -32.56
C SER A 269 -6.30 -8.27 -31.09
N ARG A 270 -5.78 -7.44 -30.17
CA ARG A 270 -5.77 -7.68 -28.70
C ARG A 270 -5.04 -8.95 -28.26
N ASP A 271 -4.43 -9.70 -29.18
CA ASP A 271 -3.52 -10.79 -28.84
C ASP A 271 -2.13 -10.23 -28.54
N THR A 272 -1.80 -10.22 -27.25
CA THR A 272 -0.51 -9.80 -26.72
C THR A 272 0.66 -10.70 -27.12
N SER A 273 0.38 -11.89 -27.68
CA SER A 273 1.38 -12.84 -28.17
C SER A 273 1.74 -12.63 -29.63
N ASP A 274 0.93 -11.88 -30.38
CA ASP A 274 1.24 -11.50 -31.75
C ASP A 274 1.94 -10.14 -31.78
N ASN A 275 3.26 -10.14 -31.78
CA ASN A 275 4.10 -8.95 -31.73
C ASN A 275 4.71 -8.62 -33.09
N ARG A 276 4.05 -9.00 -34.19
CA ARG A 276 4.41 -8.56 -35.54
C ARG A 276 4.09 -7.07 -35.69
N LYS A 277 4.91 -6.33 -36.46
CA LYS A 277 4.73 -4.90 -36.75
C LYS A 277 3.34 -4.57 -37.25
N CYS A 278 2.73 -5.44 -38.06
CA CYS A 278 1.38 -5.24 -38.56
C CYS A 278 0.33 -5.16 -37.44
N ASN A 279 0.57 -5.83 -36.30
CA ASN A 279 -0.33 -5.83 -35.16
C ASN A 279 -0.07 -4.70 -34.16
N ILE A 280 1.06 -3.97 -34.26
CA ILE A 280 1.42 -2.91 -33.31
C ILE A 280 1.05 -1.53 -33.84
N LEU A 281 0.29 -0.77 -33.05
CA LEU A 281 -0.12 0.60 -33.36
C LEU A 281 0.22 1.55 -32.21
N LEU A 282 0.72 2.75 -32.53
CA LEU A 282 0.79 3.85 -31.57
C LEU A 282 -0.59 4.48 -31.40
N LYS A 283 -1.10 4.50 -30.18
CA LYS A 283 -2.38 5.14 -29.83
C LYS A 283 -2.18 6.09 -28.68
N SER A 284 -2.93 7.17 -28.65
CA SER A 284 -3.03 7.99 -27.43
C SER A 284 -3.70 7.21 -26.30
N ASN A 285 -3.46 7.63 -25.05
CA ASN A 285 -4.15 7.05 -23.89
C ASN A 285 -5.68 7.15 -24.00
N GLN A 286 -6.19 8.21 -24.64
CA GLN A 286 -7.62 8.40 -24.88
C GLN A 286 -8.15 7.38 -25.89
N GLU A 287 -7.50 7.21 -27.04
CA GLU A 287 -7.87 6.23 -28.06
C GLU A 287 -7.76 4.79 -27.54
N ASN A 288 -6.78 4.50 -26.69
CA ASN A 288 -6.65 3.20 -26.06
C ASN A 288 -7.81 2.93 -25.07
N CYS A 289 -8.21 3.93 -24.27
CA CYS A 289 -9.37 3.82 -23.39
C CYS A 289 -10.67 3.60 -24.17
N ILE A 290 -10.79 4.21 -25.36
CA ILE A 290 -11.93 4.03 -26.27
C ILE A 290 -12.03 2.59 -26.78
N ASN A 291 -10.89 1.94 -27.07
CA ASN A 291 -10.84 0.58 -27.60
C ASN A 291 -10.96 -0.53 -26.54
N ARG A 292 -11.25 -0.18 -25.29
CA ARG A 292 -11.39 -1.13 -24.19
C ARG A 292 -12.57 -2.07 -24.42
N GLY A 293 -12.33 -3.38 -24.30
CA GLY A 293 -13.38 -4.40 -24.39
C GLY A 293 -14.47 -4.25 -23.32
N LEU A 294 -15.62 -4.90 -23.56
CA LEU A 294 -16.79 -4.84 -22.70
C LEU A 294 -16.46 -5.21 -21.24
N SER A 295 -16.98 -4.41 -20.31
CA SER A 295 -16.86 -4.69 -18.87
C SER A 295 -17.65 -5.94 -18.51
N LYS A 296 -17.15 -6.76 -17.57
CA LYS A 296 -17.91 -7.91 -17.01
C LYS A 296 -19.24 -7.49 -16.36
N ALA A 297 -19.33 -6.25 -15.88
CA ALA A 297 -20.54 -5.70 -15.29
C ALA A 297 -21.52 -5.14 -16.34
N ASN A 298 -21.15 -5.18 -17.63
CA ASN A 298 -22.02 -4.72 -18.70
C ASN A 298 -23.08 -5.79 -19.00
N SER A 299 -24.33 -5.48 -18.69
CA SER A 299 -25.48 -6.35 -18.96
C SER A 299 -26.19 -6.02 -20.28
N SER A 300 -25.83 -4.91 -20.92
CA SER A 300 -26.44 -4.46 -22.17
C SER A 300 -25.77 -5.05 -23.41
N GLY A 301 -24.56 -5.61 -23.30
CA GLY A 301 -23.75 -6.04 -24.44
C GLY A 301 -23.13 -4.89 -25.24
N LYS A 302 -23.30 -3.63 -24.82
CA LYS A 302 -22.74 -2.44 -25.49
C LYS A 302 -22.31 -1.40 -24.46
N THR A 303 -21.11 -0.85 -24.59
CA THR A 303 -20.62 0.20 -23.68
C THR A 303 -21.45 1.49 -23.84
N GLY A 304 -21.77 2.16 -22.73
CA GLY A 304 -22.55 3.40 -22.76
C GLY A 304 -24.07 3.20 -22.92
N VAL A 305 -24.56 1.96 -22.80
CA VAL A 305 -25.99 1.64 -22.75
C VAL A 305 -26.29 0.95 -21.43
N SER A 306 -27.27 1.46 -20.68
CA SER A 306 -27.67 0.89 -19.39
C SER A 306 -29.17 1.03 -19.13
N PHE A 307 -29.77 0.04 -18.48
CA PHE A 307 -31.17 0.12 -18.07
C PHE A 307 -31.34 0.95 -16.80
N ASN A 308 -32.14 2.01 -16.86
CA ASN A 308 -32.53 2.81 -15.70
C ASN A 308 -33.78 2.19 -15.06
N LYS A 309 -33.65 1.74 -13.81
CA LYS A 309 -34.73 1.05 -13.07
C LYS A 309 -35.86 2.00 -12.65
N ASP A 310 -35.54 3.26 -12.36
CA ASP A 310 -36.53 4.21 -11.83
C ASP A 310 -37.54 4.61 -12.90
N ASN A 311 -37.04 4.81 -14.13
CA ASN A 311 -37.86 5.23 -15.27
C ASN A 311 -38.19 4.09 -16.23
N GLN A 312 -37.77 2.86 -15.93
CA GLN A 312 -37.93 1.64 -16.74
C GLN A 312 -37.54 1.83 -18.23
N LYS A 313 -36.48 2.59 -18.51
CA LYS A 313 -36.02 2.92 -19.86
C LYS A 313 -34.53 2.64 -20.02
N TRP A 314 -34.12 2.33 -21.25
CA TRP A 314 -32.72 2.21 -21.63
C TRP A 314 -32.12 3.59 -21.86
N ALA A 315 -31.06 3.91 -21.14
CA ALA A 315 -30.29 5.14 -21.32
C ALA A 315 -29.09 4.87 -22.23
N ALA A 316 -28.87 5.74 -23.21
CA ALA A 316 -27.64 5.78 -24.00
C ALA A 316 -26.87 7.06 -23.71
N TYR A 317 -25.56 6.96 -23.58
CA TYR A 317 -24.66 8.10 -23.35
C TYR A 317 -23.30 7.81 -23.96
N ILE A 318 -22.52 8.85 -24.28
CA ILE A 318 -21.16 8.77 -24.80
C ILE A 318 -20.24 9.77 -24.13
N THR A 319 -19.03 9.34 -23.78
CA THR A 319 -18.04 10.21 -23.15
C THR A 319 -16.98 10.56 -24.18
N VAL A 320 -16.89 11.84 -24.54
CA VAL A 320 -15.91 12.38 -25.49
C VAL A 320 -15.18 13.52 -24.79
N ASN A 321 -13.84 13.55 -24.84
CA ASN A 321 -13.02 14.60 -24.23
C ASN A 321 -13.41 14.91 -22.76
N TYR A 322 -13.52 13.86 -21.93
CA TYR A 322 -13.89 13.93 -20.52
C TYR A 322 -15.32 14.44 -20.21
N LYS A 323 -16.13 14.71 -21.23
CA LYS A 323 -17.52 15.13 -21.08
C LYS A 323 -18.46 14.02 -21.53
N THR A 324 -19.39 13.65 -20.65
CA THR A 324 -20.44 12.67 -20.99
C THR A 324 -21.62 13.40 -21.63
N GLU A 325 -21.85 13.11 -22.90
CA GLU A 325 -23.03 13.49 -23.66
C GLU A 325 -24.12 12.44 -23.47
N PHE A 326 -25.29 12.88 -23.02
CA PHE A 326 -26.47 12.05 -22.90
C PHE A 326 -27.20 11.98 -24.24
N LEU A 327 -27.37 10.77 -24.79
CA LEU A 327 -27.96 10.56 -26.12
C LEU A 327 -29.48 10.39 -26.05
N GLY A 328 -30.02 9.92 -24.93
CA GLY A 328 -31.47 9.82 -24.72
C GLY A 328 -31.90 8.62 -23.89
N TYR A 329 -33.21 8.56 -23.65
CA TYR A 329 -33.91 7.41 -23.07
C TYR A 329 -34.75 6.72 -24.14
N PHE A 330 -34.69 5.39 -24.18
CA PHE A 330 -35.35 4.52 -25.15
C PHE A 330 -36.18 3.46 -24.43
N GLN A 331 -37.28 3.02 -25.04
CA GLN A 331 -38.04 1.89 -24.49
C GLN A 331 -37.35 0.55 -24.78
N ASN A 332 -36.81 0.40 -25.98
CA ASN A 332 -36.12 -0.83 -26.40
C ASN A 332 -34.61 -0.70 -26.21
N LYS A 333 -33.97 -1.85 -25.98
CA LYS A 333 -32.53 -1.96 -25.81
C LYS A 333 -31.81 -1.68 -27.13
N GLU A 334 -32.36 -2.20 -28.22
CA GLU A 334 -31.84 -2.15 -29.57
C GLU A 334 -31.77 -0.72 -30.08
N ASP A 335 -32.78 0.10 -29.79
CA ASP A 335 -32.82 1.52 -30.18
C ASP A 335 -31.74 2.35 -29.45
N ALA A 336 -31.49 2.04 -28.18
CA ALA A 336 -30.41 2.65 -27.41
C ALA A 336 -29.03 2.26 -27.97
N ILE A 337 -28.86 0.99 -28.37
CA ILE A 337 -27.63 0.49 -29.01
C ILE A 337 -27.42 1.14 -30.38
N ALA A 338 -28.46 1.22 -31.21
CA ALA A 338 -28.37 1.85 -32.53
C ALA A 338 -28.00 3.34 -32.43
N THR A 339 -28.61 4.07 -31.47
CA THR A 339 -28.26 5.47 -31.19
C THR A 339 -26.80 5.60 -30.73
N ARG A 340 -26.36 4.67 -29.88
CA ARG A 340 -24.98 4.62 -29.41
C ARG A 340 -24.00 4.36 -30.57
N ILE A 341 -24.30 3.45 -31.49
CA ILE A 341 -23.46 3.16 -32.68
C ILE A 341 -23.36 4.40 -33.58
N LYS A 342 -24.47 5.09 -33.85
CA LYS A 342 -24.45 6.34 -34.64
C LYS A 342 -23.58 7.43 -33.99
N ALA A 343 -23.62 7.53 -32.65
CA ALA A 343 -22.76 8.45 -31.92
C ALA A 343 -21.28 8.03 -32.01
N GLU A 344 -20.99 6.73 -31.98
CA GLU A 344 -19.63 6.20 -32.17
C GLU A 344 -19.08 6.53 -33.56
N GLU A 345 -19.86 6.34 -34.62
CA GLU A 345 -19.50 6.73 -35.99
C GLU A 345 -19.23 8.24 -36.09
N LYS A 346 -20.11 9.07 -35.51
CA LYS A 346 -19.96 10.53 -35.49
C LYS A 346 -18.66 10.99 -34.84
N TYR A 347 -18.25 10.34 -33.75
CA TYR A 347 -17.05 10.73 -32.99
C TYR A 347 -15.83 9.85 -33.26
N GLY A 348 -15.88 8.95 -34.25
CA GLY A 348 -14.76 8.09 -34.64
C GLY A 348 -14.38 7.01 -33.61
N PHE A 349 -15.31 6.56 -32.77
CA PHE A 349 -15.06 5.49 -31.79
C PHE A 349 -15.04 4.13 -32.47
N THR A 350 -13.97 3.35 -32.28
CA THR A 350 -13.80 2.00 -32.87
C THR A 350 -13.83 0.90 -31.82
N CYS A 351 -14.71 1.01 -30.82
CA CYS A 351 -14.65 0.18 -29.61
C CYS A 351 -14.88 -1.32 -29.84
N ASP A 352 -15.60 -1.71 -30.90
CA ASP A 352 -16.11 -3.08 -31.05
C ASP A 352 -15.76 -3.80 -32.37
N ASN A 353 -15.30 -3.10 -33.43
CA ASN A 353 -15.24 -3.69 -34.80
C ASN A 353 -13.85 -3.72 -35.48
N LYS A 354 -12.76 -3.32 -34.82
CA LYS A 354 -11.41 -3.47 -35.41
C LYS A 354 -10.82 -4.83 -35.03
N VAL A 355 -10.97 -5.78 -35.95
CA VAL A 355 -10.27 -7.07 -35.97
C VAL A 355 -9.12 -6.92 -36.98
N ALA A 356 -7.96 -7.55 -36.76
CA ALA A 356 -6.84 -7.43 -37.68
C ALA A 356 -7.19 -8.06 -39.05
N GLU A 357 -6.73 -7.50 -40.17
CA GLU A 357 -7.09 -7.97 -41.53
C GLU A 357 -6.85 -9.47 -41.76
N TYR A 358 -5.91 -10.09 -41.03
CA TYR A 358 -5.59 -11.51 -41.14
C TYR A 358 -6.50 -12.44 -40.33
N ASP A 359 -7.35 -11.93 -39.43
CA ASP A 359 -8.32 -12.77 -38.71
C ASP A 359 -9.48 -13.22 -39.62
N HIS A 360 -9.65 -12.62 -40.80
CA HIS A 360 -10.61 -13.08 -41.82
C HIS A 360 -10.22 -14.42 -42.46
N ILE A 361 -8.99 -14.90 -42.25
CA ILE A 361 -8.49 -16.13 -42.90
C ILE A 361 -8.89 -17.39 -42.13
N ASN A 362 -9.26 -17.30 -40.84
CA ASN A 362 -9.65 -18.48 -40.05
C ASN A 362 -11.14 -18.82 -40.06
N THR A 363 -12.00 -17.97 -40.63
CA THR A 363 -13.45 -18.26 -40.74
C THR A 363 -13.86 -19.03 -42.00
N LEU A 364 -12.92 -19.44 -42.86
CA LEU A 364 -13.21 -20.28 -44.04
C LEU A 364 -12.84 -21.77 -43.86
N LYS A 365 -12.46 -22.21 -42.65
CA LYS A 365 -12.12 -23.62 -42.37
C LYS A 365 -13.12 -24.38 -41.50
N GLU A 366 -14.21 -23.76 -41.07
CA GLU A 366 -15.32 -24.46 -40.37
C GLU A 366 -16.57 -24.64 -41.24
N GLY A 367 -16.40 -24.66 -42.57
CA GLY A 367 -17.49 -24.85 -43.52
C GLY A 367 -17.03 -25.48 -44.83
N ALA A 368 -16.37 -26.63 -44.75
CA ALA A 368 -16.15 -27.54 -45.87
C ALA A 368 -16.29 -28.99 -45.41
#